data_AF-A0A4R5EK14-F1
#
_entry.id   AF-A0A4R5EK14-F1
#
_cell.length_a   1.000
_cell.length_b   1.000
_cell.length_c   1.000
_cell.angle_alpha   90.00
_cell.angle_beta   90.00
_cell.angle_gamma   90.00
#
_symmetry.space_group_name_H-M   'P 1'
#
loop_
_entity.id
_entity.type
_entity.pdbx_description
1 polymer ?
#
loop_
_entity_poly.entity_id
_entity_poly.type
_entity_poly.pdbx_seq_one_letter_code
_entity_poly.pdbx_strand_id
1 'polypeptide(L)'
;MEIFSMSYLCPLAVAAVSLFIATGCAAQTETGTMPVIVDGADYLLSVSVTNKRAKSGWSEAVPSFDQVSVNGFLEKGGAIDMNVYVSFGVLTMNGAQTITDADIILTERGTEGGWMTVDSDDPVVTLTTYEKSDAGVLVEGSFSGAPDYRKSLYKMTDERGAVRTVSGSFSILYPAK
;
A
#
# COMPACT_ATOMS: atom_id res chain seq x y z
N MET A 1 -58.50 -35.50 11.91
CA MET A 1 -57.29 -36.29 11.66
C MET A 1 -56.22 -35.33 11.20
N GLU A 2 -55.22 -35.18 12.05
CA GLU A 2 -53.89 -34.57 11.89
C GLU A 2 -53.73 -33.10 11.43
N ILE A 3 -53.05 -32.38 12.34
CA ILE A 3 -52.44 -31.05 12.29
C ILE A 3 -51.07 -31.18 11.59
N PHE A 4 -50.53 -30.10 11.00
CA PHE A 4 -49.12 -29.63 11.01
C PHE A 4 -48.92 -28.65 9.81
N SER A 5 -48.79 -27.34 10.08
CA SER A 5 -47.52 -26.58 10.18
C SER A 5 -47.05 -26.04 8.81
N MET A 6 -47.19 -24.75 8.49
CA MET A 6 -46.41 -23.57 8.92
C MET A 6 -45.01 -23.47 8.27
N SER A 7 -44.77 -22.28 7.67
CA SER A 7 -43.48 -21.62 7.39
C SER A 7 -42.75 -22.01 6.08
N TYR A 8 -42.01 -21.18 5.33
CA TYR A 8 -41.28 -19.91 5.55
C TYR A 8 -41.23 -19.14 4.20
N LEU A 9 -41.56 -17.84 4.10
CA LEU A 9 -40.68 -16.66 4.30
C LEU A 9 -39.26 -16.78 3.71
N CYS A 10 -38.97 -16.01 2.66
CA CYS A 10 -37.60 -15.56 2.36
C CYS A 10 -37.63 -14.22 1.61
N PRO A 11 -37.55 -13.06 2.29
CA PRO A 11 -36.90 -11.91 1.74
C PRO A 11 -35.40 -11.98 2.06
N LEU A 12 -34.58 -11.84 1.02
CA LEU A 12 -33.13 -11.66 1.09
C LEU A 12 -32.80 -10.59 2.16
N ALA A 13 -32.24 -11.00 3.29
CA ALA A 13 -31.66 -10.09 4.25
C ALA A 13 -30.23 -9.78 3.81
N VAL A 14 -29.98 -8.53 3.41
CA VAL A 14 -28.63 -7.99 3.26
C VAL A 14 -28.05 -7.86 4.67
N ALA A 15 -27.15 -8.76 5.05
CA ALA A 15 -26.43 -8.65 6.31
C ALA A 15 -25.36 -7.55 6.17
N ALA A 16 -25.58 -6.41 6.83
CA ALA A 16 -24.53 -5.46 7.13
C ALA A 16 -23.63 -6.07 8.21
N VAL A 17 -22.37 -6.37 7.88
CA VAL A 17 -21.39 -6.81 8.85
C VAL A 17 -20.82 -5.57 9.56
N SER A 18 -21.20 -5.38 10.82
CA SER A 18 -20.62 -4.38 11.70
C SER A 18 -19.34 -4.94 12.31
N LEU A 19 -18.19 -4.32 12.03
CA LEU A 19 -16.90 -4.64 12.62
C LEU A 19 -16.85 -4.05 14.04
N PHE A 20 -16.91 -4.89 15.07
CA PHE A 20 -16.61 -4.49 16.45
C PHE A 20 -15.10 -4.60 16.68
N ILE A 21 -14.41 -3.48 16.81
CA ILE A 21 -13.01 -3.46 17.26
C ILE A 21 -13.02 -3.46 18.79
N ALA A 22 -12.64 -4.59 19.38
CA ALA A 22 -12.38 -4.69 20.81
C ALA A 22 -11.07 -3.98 21.15
N THR A 23 -11.13 -3.01 22.06
CA THR A 23 -9.96 -2.39 22.69
C THR A 23 -9.34 -3.38 23.68
N GLY A 24 -8.28 -4.05 23.25
CA GLY A 24 -7.36 -4.78 24.11
C GLY A 24 -5.94 -4.50 23.64
N CYS A 25 -5.08 -4.03 24.55
CA CYS A 25 -3.66 -3.83 24.29
C CYS A 25 -3.00 -5.14 23.84
N ALA A 26 -2.87 -5.29 22.53
CA ALA A 26 -1.87 -6.10 21.87
C ALA A 26 -1.21 -5.16 20.85
N ALA A 27 0.12 -5.18 20.75
CA ALA A 27 0.84 -4.50 19.67
C ALA A 27 0.14 -4.84 18.34
N GLN A 28 -0.44 -3.84 17.70
CA GLN A 28 -1.35 -4.01 16.58
C GLN A 28 -0.58 -4.68 15.42
N THR A 29 -0.88 -5.95 15.15
CA THR A 29 -0.35 -6.72 14.03
C THR A 29 -1.33 -6.70 12.86
N GLU A 30 -1.81 -5.54 12.43
CA GLU A 30 -2.56 -5.53 11.18
C GLU A 30 -1.60 -5.57 9.99
N THR A 31 -1.41 -6.79 9.51
CA THR A 31 -1.15 -7.04 8.09
C THR A 31 -2.33 -6.49 7.30
N GLY A 32 -2.10 -5.42 6.54
CA GLY A 32 -3.09 -4.80 5.69
C GLY A 32 -3.10 -5.37 4.28
N THR A 33 -4.03 -4.88 3.47
CA THR A 33 -4.03 -5.08 2.02
C THR A 33 -3.99 -3.73 1.32
N MET A 34 -3.24 -3.65 0.22
CA MET A 34 -3.15 -2.49 -0.66
C MET A 34 -3.83 -2.84 -1.99
N PRO A 35 -5.03 -2.32 -2.26
CA PRO A 35 -5.62 -2.42 -3.59
C PRO A 35 -4.81 -1.59 -4.58
N VAL A 36 -4.47 -2.18 -5.72
CA VAL A 36 -3.69 -1.55 -6.79
C VAL A 36 -4.32 -1.85 -8.14
N ILE A 37 -4.37 -0.85 -9.00
CA ILE A 37 -4.72 -0.98 -10.41
C ILE A 37 -3.43 -0.83 -11.21
N VAL A 38 -3.08 -1.82 -12.03
CA VAL A 38 -1.96 -1.77 -12.98
C VAL A 38 -2.49 -2.01 -14.38
N ASP A 39 -2.34 -1.03 -15.28
CA ASP A 39 -2.84 -1.08 -16.65
C ASP A 39 -4.33 -1.48 -16.74
N GLY A 40 -5.13 -1.00 -15.78
CA GLY A 40 -6.57 -1.29 -15.67
C GLY A 40 -6.93 -2.62 -15.03
N ALA A 41 -5.96 -3.45 -14.64
CA ALA A 41 -6.20 -4.69 -13.90
C ALA A 41 -6.10 -4.47 -12.38
N ASP A 42 -7.09 -4.97 -11.64
CA ASP A 42 -7.13 -4.91 -10.17
C ASP A 42 -6.30 -6.01 -9.52
N TYR A 43 -5.53 -5.62 -8.51
CA TYR A 43 -4.76 -6.49 -7.64
C TYR A 43 -5.00 -6.14 -6.18
N LEU A 44 -5.06 -7.17 -5.33
CA LEU A 44 -5.07 -6.99 -3.89
C LEU A 44 -3.73 -7.49 -3.34
N LEU A 45 -2.88 -6.56 -2.93
CA LEU A 45 -1.52 -6.86 -2.49
C LEU A 45 -1.47 -6.94 -0.97
N SER A 46 -0.71 -7.89 -0.43
CA SER A 46 -0.47 -7.95 1.01
C SER A 46 0.56 -6.89 1.42
N VAL A 47 0.33 -6.23 2.56
CA VAL A 47 1.25 -5.23 3.14
C VAL A 47 1.61 -5.62 4.57
N SER A 48 2.89 -5.47 4.92
CA SER A 48 3.36 -5.75 6.27
C SER A 48 4.65 -4.99 6.62
N VAL A 49 4.74 -4.56 7.88
CA VAL A 49 5.98 -4.01 8.49
C VAL A 49 6.89 -5.11 9.04
N THR A 50 6.40 -6.34 9.20
CA THR A 50 7.14 -7.48 9.78
C THR A 50 7.48 -8.57 8.78
N ASN A 51 6.95 -8.55 7.55
CA ASN A 51 7.26 -9.56 6.54
C ASN A 51 8.78 -9.64 6.31
N LYS A 52 9.37 -10.81 6.61
CA LYS A 52 10.81 -11.04 6.54
C LYS A 52 11.37 -10.97 5.12
N ARG A 53 10.53 -11.13 4.08
CA ARG A 53 10.95 -11.10 2.67
C ARG A 53 11.11 -9.68 2.15
N ALA A 54 10.19 -8.78 2.49
CA ALA A 54 10.22 -7.37 2.15
C ALA A 54 9.36 -6.60 3.15
N LYS A 55 9.94 -5.61 3.84
CA LYS A 55 9.27 -4.83 4.90
C LYS A 55 8.88 -3.45 4.39
N SER A 56 7.68 -3.00 4.74
CA SER A 56 7.39 -1.56 4.75
C SER A 56 8.17 -0.89 5.90
N GLY A 57 8.60 0.35 5.71
CA GLY A 57 9.46 1.05 6.66
C GLY A 57 9.09 2.51 6.84
N TRP A 58 9.39 3.01 8.03
CA TRP A 58 9.30 4.41 8.41
C TRP A 58 10.57 4.82 9.14
N SER A 59 11.07 6.02 8.85
CA SER A 59 12.20 6.61 9.56
C SER A 59 12.14 8.13 9.56
N GLU A 60 12.45 8.75 10.68
CA GLU A 60 12.69 10.18 10.77
C GLU A 60 14.17 10.45 10.48
N ALA A 61 14.47 11.26 9.44
CA ALA A 61 15.85 11.56 9.07
C ALA A 61 16.36 12.84 9.76
N VAL A 62 15.49 13.85 9.88
CA VAL A 62 15.75 15.13 10.55
C VAL A 62 14.46 15.64 11.18
N PRO A 63 14.52 16.62 12.11
CA PRO A 63 13.31 17.21 12.68
C PRO A 63 12.34 17.65 11.59
N SER A 64 11.10 17.18 11.72
CA SER A 64 10.00 17.48 10.81
C SER A 64 10.09 16.88 9.40
N PHE A 65 11.01 15.96 9.16
CA PHE A 65 11.07 15.21 7.91
C PHE A 65 11.14 13.71 8.17
N ASP A 66 10.08 13.03 7.71
CA ASP A 66 9.94 11.59 7.80
C ASP A 66 10.00 10.98 6.41
N GLN A 67 10.66 9.84 6.29
CA GLN A 67 10.65 9.01 5.09
C GLN A 67 9.72 7.81 5.32
N VAL A 68 8.76 7.65 4.41
CA VAL A 68 7.78 6.57 4.41
C VAL A 68 8.04 5.66 3.22
N SER A 69 7.95 4.35 3.45
CA SER A 69 7.98 3.36 2.39
C SER A 69 6.91 2.30 2.62
N VAL A 70 6.10 2.06 1.59
CA VAL A 70 5.03 1.06 1.56
C VAL A 70 5.39 0.00 0.54
N ASN A 71 5.42 -1.26 0.99
CA ASN A 71 5.71 -2.43 0.18
C ASN A 71 4.48 -3.33 0.12
N GLY A 72 3.87 -3.42 -1.06
CA GLY A 72 2.82 -4.39 -1.37
C GLY A 72 3.34 -5.52 -2.24
N PHE A 73 2.83 -6.74 -2.02
CA PHE A 73 3.22 -7.91 -2.81
C PHE A 73 2.04 -8.84 -3.14
N LEU A 74 2.10 -9.41 -4.34
CA LEU A 74 1.27 -10.55 -4.77
C LEU A 74 2.14 -11.80 -4.73
N GLU A 75 1.73 -12.83 -4.02
CA GLU A 75 2.43 -14.11 -4.01
C GLU A 75 1.75 -15.15 -4.90
N LYS A 76 2.56 -15.89 -5.66
CA LYS A 76 2.11 -17.02 -6.49
C LYS A 76 3.09 -18.16 -6.36
N GLY A 77 2.62 -19.30 -5.86
CA GLY A 77 3.47 -20.49 -5.67
C GLY A 77 4.64 -20.28 -4.69
N GLY A 78 4.44 -19.51 -3.60
CA GLY A 78 5.45 -19.34 -2.53
C GLY A 78 6.59 -18.36 -2.82
N ALA A 79 6.45 -17.57 -3.88
CA ALA A 79 7.36 -16.47 -4.19
C ALA A 79 6.56 -15.22 -4.60
N ILE A 80 7.23 -14.08 -4.64
CA ILE A 80 6.65 -12.81 -5.08
C ILE A 80 6.45 -12.89 -6.60
N ASP A 81 5.22 -12.68 -7.04
CA ASP A 81 4.81 -12.57 -8.44
C ASP A 81 4.84 -11.11 -8.91
N MET A 82 4.43 -10.20 -8.02
CA MET A 82 4.47 -8.76 -8.22
C MET A 82 4.81 -8.07 -6.90
N ASN A 83 5.64 -7.02 -6.95
CA ASN A 83 5.86 -6.10 -5.86
C ASN A 83 5.64 -4.66 -6.34
N VAL A 84 4.90 -3.90 -5.54
CA VAL A 84 4.69 -2.47 -5.70
C VAL A 84 5.30 -1.78 -4.49
N TYR A 85 6.30 -0.95 -4.73
CA TYR A 85 6.98 -0.16 -3.75
C TYR A 85 6.64 1.31 -3.97
N VAL A 86 6.19 1.99 -2.92
CA VAL A 86 5.93 3.42 -2.92
C VAL A 86 6.80 4.04 -1.82
N SER A 87 7.59 5.04 -2.16
CA SER A 87 8.44 5.79 -1.23
C SER A 87 8.14 7.27 -1.35
N PHE A 88 8.14 8.00 -0.24
CA PHE A 88 7.98 9.45 -0.24
C PHE A 88 8.48 10.06 1.08
N GLY A 89 8.86 11.32 1.01
CA GLY A 89 9.10 12.18 2.16
C GLY A 89 7.82 12.88 2.63
N VAL A 90 7.69 13.05 3.94
CA VAL A 90 6.66 13.89 4.57
C VAL A 90 7.37 15.00 5.31
N LEU A 91 7.30 16.21 4.75
CA LEU A 91 7.81 17.42 5.37
C LEU A 91 6.68 18.10 6.15
N THR A 92 6.87 18.28 7.45
CA THR A 92 5.91 18.99 8.31
C THR A 92 6.39 20.40 8.63
N MET A 93 5.68 21.43 8.19
CA MET A 93 6.00 22.83 8.49
C MET A 93 4.77 23.56 8.99
N ASN A 94 4.86 24.17 10.18
CA ASN A 94 3.75 24.90 10.82
C ASN A 94 2.46 24.06 10.93
N GLY A 95 2.60 22.75 11.14
CA GLY A 95 1.49 21.79 11.20
C GLY A 95 0.93 21.35 9.85
N ALA A 96 1.36 21.94 8.73
CA ALA A 96 1.01 21.48 7.39
C ALA A 96 1.99 20.40 6.91
N GLN A 97 1.48 19.41 6.18
CA GLN A 97 2.26 18.31 5.62
C GLN A 97 2.39 18.48 4.11
N THR A 98 3.61 18.36 3.61
CA THR A 98 3.93 18.38 2.18
C THR A 98 4.62 17.08 1.82
N ILE A 99 4.19 16.46 0.72
CA ILE A 99 4.85 15.29 0.16
C ILE A 99 6.04 15.72 -0.70
N THR A 100 7.18 15.04 -0.54
CA THR A 100 8.38 15.24 -1.36
C THR A 100 8.92 13.90 -1.86
N ASP A 101 9.74 13.94 -2.91
CA ASP A 101 10.57 12.80 -3.37
C ASP A 101 9.79 11.49 -3.50
N ALA A 102 8.59 11.59 -4.07
CA ALA A 102 7.73 10.43 -4.27
C ALA A 102 8.30 9.56 -5.41
N ASP A 103 8.32 8.25 -5.19
CA ASP A 103 8.77 7.25 -6.16
C ASP A 103 7.86 6.02 -6.10
N ILE A 104 7.57 5.45 -7.27
CA ILE A 104 6.87 4.17 -7.43
C ILE A 104 7.77 3.22 -8.22
N ILE A 105 8.01 2.05 -7.65
CA ILE A 105 8.70 0.94 -8.32
C ILE A 105 7.77 -0.27 -8.39
N LEU A 106 7.61 -0.82 -9.59
CA LEU A 106 6.92 -2.08 -9.85
C LEU A 106 7.94 -3.11 -10.33
N THR A 107 7.94 -4.28 -9.69
CA THR A 107 8.72 -5.45 -10.13
C THR A 107 7.80 -6.65 -10.30
N GLU A 108 8.02 -7.42 -11.36
CA GLU A 108 7.25 -8.63 -11.63
C GLU A 108 8.19 -9.84 -11.71
N ARG A 109 7.67 -11.02 -11.41
CA ARG A 109 8.46 -12.23 -11.53
C ARG A 109 8.78 -12.50 -12.99
N GLY A 110 10.05 -12.81 -13.24
CA GLY A 110 10.53 -13.20 -14.57
C GLY A 110 10.89 -12.02 -15.46
N THR A 111 10.77 -10.78 -14.98
CA THR A 111 11.31 -9.61 -15.67
C THR A 111 12.76 -9.39 -15.27
N GLU A 112 13.59 -8.98 -16.23
CA GLU A 112 15.02 -8.70 -15.98
C GLU A 112 15.24 -7.41 -15.17
N GLY A 113 14.22 -6.55 -15.10
CA GLY A 113 14.22 -5.30 -14.35
C GLY A 113 12.83 -4.95 -13.82
N GLY A 114 12.52 -3.65 -13.77
CA GLY A 114 11.24 -3.16 -13.24
C GLY A 114 10.83 -1.82 -13.85
N TRP A 115 9.61 -1.39 -13.55
CA TRP A 115 9.10 -0.07 -13.92
C TRP A 115 9.34 0.89 -12.77
N MET A 116 9.91 2.05 -13.04
CA MET A 116 10.17 3.07 -12.02
C MET A 116 9.81 4.47 -12.51
N THR A 117 9.35 5.33 -11.60
CA THR A 117 9.19 6.76 -11.89
C THR A 117 10.54 7.47 -11.73
N VAL A 118 10.97 8.22 -12.76
CA VAL A 118 12.26 8.93 -12.76
C VAL A 118 12.10 10.30 -13.41
N ASP A 119 12.70 11.32 -12.80
CA ASP A 119 12.99 12.69 -13.26
C ASP A 119 11.82 13.59 -13.76
N SER A 120 10.76 13.04 -14.38
CA SER A 120 9.73 13.86 -15.07
C SER A 120 8.31 13.29 -15.08
N ASP A 121 8.13 12.04 -14.65
CA ASP A 121 6.82 11.40 -14.48
C ASP A 121 6.51 11.30 -12.98
N ASP A 122 6.53 12.46 -12.30
CA ASP A 122 6.38 12.55 -10.84
C ASP A 122 5.13 11.81 -10.38
N PRO A 123 5.28 10.74 -9.59
CA PRO A 123 4.13 10.06 -9.05
C PRO A 123 3.42 11.01 -8.10
N VAL A 124 2.10 10.98 -8.14
CA VAL A 124 1.26 11.72 -7.22
C VAL A 124 1.01 10.83 -6.02
N VAL A 125 1.38 11.30 -4.84
CA VAL A 125 1.00 10.69 -3.56
C VAL A 125 0.18 11.72 -2.78
N THR A 126 -0.93 11.29 -2.19
CA THR A 126 -1.79 12.11 -1.34
C THR A 126 -2.04 11.39 -0.04
N LEU A 127 -1.88 12.10 1.08
CA LEU A 127 -2.20 11.58 2.40
C LEU A 127 -3.61 12.00 2.81
N THR A 128 -4.39 11.05 3.27
CA THR A 128 -5.65 11.30 3.99
C THR A 128 -5.40 11.36 5.49
N THR A 129 -4.43 10.58 5.98
CA THR A 129 -4.09 10.47 7.39
C THR A 129 -2.57 10.38 7.56
N TYR A 130 -2.02 11.20 8.45
CA TYR A 130 -0.65 11.08 8.94
C TYR A 130 -0.60 11.51 10.40
N GLU A 131 -0.74 10.52 11.27
CA GLU A 131 -0.93 10.73 12.70
C GLU A 131 0.12 9.98 13.50
N LYS A 132 0.88 10.74 14.30
CA LYS A 132 1.83 10.19 15.27
C LYS A 132 1.15 10.06 16.63
N SER A 133 1.31 8.92 17.27
CA SER A 133 0.78 8.61 18.61
C SER A 133 1.76 7.73 19.40
N ASP A 134 1.45 7.46 20.66
CA ASP A 134 2.22 6.53 21.48
C ASP A 134 2.21 5.09 20.93
N ALA A 135 1.21 4.74 20.12
CA ALA A 135 1.12 3.43 19.48
C ALA A 135 2.02 3.31 18.24
N GLY A 136 2.48 4.44 17.68
CA GLY A 136 3.23 4.50 16.43
C GLY A 136 2.70 5.56 15.47
N VAL A 137 2.94 5.35 14.18
CA VAL A 137 2.56 6.29 13.11
C VAL A 137 1.57 5.64 12.16
N LEU A 138 0.34 6.17 12.11
CA LEU A 138 -0.67 5.78 11.13
C LEU A 138 -0.49 6.63 9.86
N VAL A 139 -0.34 5.96 8.72
CA VAL A 139 -0.15 6.58 7.42
C VAL A 139 -1.16 6.00 6.43
N GLU A 140 -2.04 6.86 5.91
CA GLU A 140 -3.07 6.47 4.95
C GLU A 140 -3.09 7.44 3.77
N GLY A 141 -3.35 6.91 2.59
CA GLY A 141 -3.33 7.71 1.39
C GLY A 141 -3.54 6.95 0.10
N SER A 142 -3.30 7.65 -1.00
CA SER A 142 -3.37 7.12 -2.36
C SER A 142 -2.13 7.50 -3.15
N PHE A 143 -1.85 6.73 -4.19
CA PHE A 143 -0.79 7.01 -5.12
C PHE A 143 -1.23 6.76 -6.57
N SER A 144 -0.58 7.44 -7.51
CA SER A 144 -0.70 7.17 -8.94
C SER A 144 0.54 7.60 -9.70
N GLY A 145 0.92 6.90 -10.76
CA GLY A 145 2.03 7.27 -11.61
C GLY A 145 2.09 6.48 -12.91
N ALA A 146 3.09 6.82 -13.73
CA ALA A 146 3.32 6.20 -15.03
C ALA A 146 4.77 5.70 -15.17
N PRO A 147 5.19 4.71 -14.36
CA PRO A 147 6.58 4.26 -14.35
C PRO A 147 6.99 3.61 -15.68
N ASP A 148 8.22 3.87 -16.13
CA ASP A 148 8.78 3.29 -17.34
C ASP A 148 9.77 2.15 -17.03
N TYR A 149 9.79 1.13 -17.90
CA TYR A 149 10.62 -0.05 -17.69
C TYR A 149 12.11 0.26 -17.83
N ARG A 150 12.90 -0.22 -16.88
CA ARG A 150 14.36 -0.21 -16.89
C ARG A 150 14.89 -1.61 -16.64
N LYS A 151 15.85 -2.04 -17.45
CA LYS A 151 16.52 -3.36 -17.31
C LYS A 151 17.37 -3.45 -16.03
N SER A 152 17.80 -2.32 -15.48
CA SER A 152 18.51 -2.26 -14.20
C SER A 152 17.83 -1.25 -13.32
N LEU A 153 17.32 -1.71 -12.19
CA LEU A 153 16.89 -0.82 -11.11
C LEU A 153 18.10 0.04 -10.69
N TYR A 154 17.89 1.33 -10.45
CA TYR A 154 18.91 2.28 -9.97
C TYR A 154 20.07 2.62 -10.91
N LYS A 155 20.02 2.21 -12.19
CA LYS A 155 20.90 2.77 -13.22
C LYS A 155 20.03 3.56 -14.19
N MET A 156 20.32 4.86 -14.31
CA MET A 156 19.81 5.65 -15.43
C MET A 156 20.44 5.09 -16.70
N THR A 157 19.78 4.11 -17.31
CA THR A 157 20.09 3.64 -18.66
C THR A 157 19.35 4.53 -19.64
N ASP A 158 20.01 5.02 -20.69
CA ASP A 158 19.39 5.90 -21.69
C ASP A 158 18.21 5.24 -22.43
N GLU A 159 18.12 3.90 -22.40
CA GLU A 159 16.99 3.14 -22.96
C GLU A 159 15.81 3.10 -21.98
N ARG A 160 14.79 3.93 -22.24
CA ARG A 160 13.45 3.82 -21.63
C ARG A 160 12.65 2.71 -22.32
N GLY A 161 12.03 1.83 -21.53
CA GLY A 161 11.18 0.76 -22.04
C GLY A 161 9.68 1.12 -22.06
N ALA A 162 8.83 0.09 -22.00
CA ALA A 162 7.39 0.27 -21.95
C ALA A 162 6.96 0.99 -20.67
N VAL A 163 5.95 1.86 -20.79
CA VAL A 163 5.31 2.55 -19.66
C VAL A 163 4.15 1.71 -19.14
N ARG A 164 3.93 1.73 -17.83
CA ARG A 164 2.70 1.25 -17.21
C ARG A 164 1.98 2.36 -16.49
N THR A 165 0.68 2.23 -16.36
CA THR A 165 -0.12 3.07 -15.46
C THR A 165 -0.34 2.30 -14.17
N VAL A 166 -0.11 2.95 -13.03
CA VAL A 166 -0.34 2.35 -11.73
C VAL A 166 -1.02 3.34 -10.80
N SER A 167 -1.98 2.86 -10.02
CA SER A 167 -2.60 3.61 -8.92
C SER A 167 -3.06 2.69 -7.81
N GLY A 168 -3.24 3.23 -6.62
CA GLY A 168 -3.72 2.44 -5.48
C GLY A 168 -3.92 3.28 -4.22
N SER A 169 -4.29 2.61 -3.14
CA SER A 169 -4.41 3.20 -1.81
C SER A 169 -3.74 2.33 -0.75
N PHE A 170 -3.21 2.96 0.28
CA PHE A 170 -2.56 2.29 1.40
C PHE A 170 -3.13 2.80 2.73
N SER A 171 -3.13 1.90 3.72
CA SER A 171 -3.34 2.21 5.13
C SER A 171 -2.39 1.33 5.91
N ILE A 172 -1.48 1.95 6.66
CA ILE A 172 -0.44 1.24 7.40
C ILE A 172 -0.19 1.92 8.74
N LEU A 173 -0.20 1.12 9.80
CA LEU A 173 0.24 1.54 11.13
C LEU A 173 1.66 1.01 11.36
N TYR A 174 2.64 1.92 11.39
CA TYR A 174 4.00 1.61 11.80
C TYR A 174 4.05 1.62 13.33
N PRO A 175 4.30 0.48 14.01
CA PRO A 175 4.32 0.45 15.46
C PRO A 175 5.47 1.30 16.02
N ALA A 176 5.25 1.89 17.20
CA ALA A 176 6.32 2.51 17.96
C ALA A 176 7.45 1.50 18.25
N LYS A 177 8.70 1.98 18.25
CA LYS A 177 9.89 1.16 18.54
C LYS A 177 10.02 0.83 20.02
#